data_AF-A0A7X5D2A5-F1
#
_entry.id   AF-A0A7X5D2A5-F1
#
_cell.length_a   1.000
_cell.length_b   1.000
_cell.length_c   1.000
_cell.angle_alpha   90.00
_cell.angle_beta   90.00
_cell.angle_gamma   90.00
#
_symmetry.space_group_name_H-M   'P 1'
#
loop_
_entity.id
_entity.type
_entity.pdbx_description
1 polymer ?
#
loop_
_entity_poly.entity_id
_entity_poly.type
_entity_poly.pdbx_seq_one_letter_code
_entity_poly.pdbx_strand_id
1 'polypeptide(L)'
;MKCPSCHSDNRDGAKFCNECGAPLDAQRDASAERSTKKSSSSADDLDAEGKTRVVRPDTSGVDECLIDSTYVPRSPNWRAGDTMEIPRVHGSEDQQPSAKAYRAPDARPKKSVGRRIGVAFLCVAVVAALAAAGTYHLELWGGKAVPDVTGKTQTDAEYVLGAKGFAVRVLQVPSDDTEGIVLLTDPGVGSRLEDGAEVIIHVSVMHRVPNVVGMSLDEARSALAEEGYETVAVQTQPSTEAEGTVLEMTPEADSRARTTDEVSLVVAGPYTVPSVEGMSYDEAFSALESAGYVPVVAYIADNSVEDGTVLGTDPSAESKLDPGSTVTLNVSQSRGAELVEVALGLLNSLAQSGEPLEVGNTYYSISSVNFVEYTAENTTAFSLEATPSMVTADGKTLTGELGTVLGAMTWTSDNHIETITAQAS
;
A
#
# COMPACT_ATOMS: atom_id res chain seq x y z
N MET A 1 23.06 12.31 29.23
CA MET A 1 22.56 13.52 28.51
C MET A 1 21.53 13.14 27.44
N LYS A 2 20.46 13.93 27.21
CA LYS A 2 19.43 13.61 26.20
C LYS A 2 19.72 14.29 24.85
N CYS A 3 19.51 13.55 23.77
CA CYS A 3 19.65 14.11 22.42
C CYS A 3 18.61 15.21 22.17
N PRO A 4 18.99 16.40 21.66
CA PRO A 4 18.02 17.44 21.31
C PRO A 4 17.22 17.11 20.05
N SER A 5 17.70 16.20 19.19
CA SER A 5 17.00 15.80 17.96
C SER A 5 16.06 14.61 18.15
N CYS A 6 16.47 13.56 18.88
CA CYS A 6 15.65 12.34 19.03
C CYS A 6 15.34 11.95 20.49
N HIS A 7 15.75 12.77 21.47
CA HIS A 7 15.48 12.59 22.91
C HIS A 7 15.95 11.30 23.56
N SER A 8 16.74 10.47 22.85
CA SER A 8 17.31 9.26 23.42
C SER A 8 18.41 9.56 24.45
N ASP A 9 18.52 8.66 25.43
CA ASP A 9 19.47 8.77 26.51
C ASP A 9 20.86 8.36 26.04
N ASN A 10 21.79 9.31 26.12
CA ASN A 10 23.18 9.13 25.72
C ASN A 10 24.11 9.17 26.92
N ARG A 11 25.19 8.38 26.84
CA ARG A 11 26.24 8.31 27.86
C ARG A 11 26.87 9.69 28.07
N ASP A 12 27.18 10.04 29.31
CA ASP A 12 27.75 11.35 29.61
C ASP A 12 29.11 11.54 28.92
N GLY A 13 29.24 12.65 28.17
CA GLY A 13 30.40 12.95 27.33
C GLY A 13 30.33 12.43 25.89
N ALA A 14 29.19 11.86 25.46
CA ALA A 14 28.97 11.49 24.07
C ALA A 14 28.88 12.73 23.17
N LYS A 15 29.72 12.80 22.13
CA LYS A 15 29.74 13.93 21.17
C LYS A 15 28.61 13.87 20.14
N PHE A 16 28.12 12.66 19.86
CA PHE A 16 27.05 12.38 18.92
C PHE A 16 26.06 11.41 19.57
N CYS A 17 24.81 11.51 19.16
CA CYS A 17 23.77 10.60 19.60
C CYS A 17 24.04 9.18 19.08
N ASN A 18 24.02 8.20 19.97
CA ASN A 18 24.20 6.79 19.65
C ASN A 18 23.12 6.24 18.70
N GLU A 19 21.97 6.91 18.64
CA GLU A 19 20.80 6.45 17.87
C GLU A 19 20.65 7.19 16.53
N CYS A 20 20.51 8.52 16.54
CA CYS A 20 20.31 9.29 15.30
C CYS A 20 21.59 9.95 14.72
N GLY A 21 22.74 9.86 15.40
CA GLY A 21 23.99 10.47 14.93
C GLY A 21 24.08 11.99 15.05
N ALA A 22 23.05 12.68 15.58
CA ALA A 22 23.07 14.13 15.75
C ALA A 22 24.13 14.59 16.79
N PRO A 23 24.85 15.70 16.54
CA PRO A 23 25.84 16.23 17.48
C PRO A 23 25.18 16.73 18.77
N LEU A 24 25.74 16.35 19.92
CA LEU A 24 25.20 16.64 21.25
C LEU A 24 25.81 17.88 21.93
N ASP A 25 26.90 18.41 21.37
CA ASP A 25 27.64 19.54 21.93
C ASP A 25 27.43 20.82 21.11
N ALA A 26 26.52 21.68 21.58
CA ALA A 26 26.42 23.07 21.16
C ALA A 26 26.32 23.97 22.39
N GLN A 27 27.45 24.16 23.08
CA GLN A 27 27.87 25.39 23.78
C GLN A 27 29.08 25.12 24.68
N ARG A 28 30.26 25.58 24.25
CA ARG A 28 31.27 26.29 25.06
C ARG A 28 32.48 26.61 24.19
N ASP A 29 32.55 27.86 23.78
CA ASP A 29 33.79 28.50 23.38
C ASP A 29 34.79 28.48 24.54
N ALA A 30 35.89 27.76 24.35
CA ALA A 30 37.21 28.16 24.84
C ALA A 30 38.30 27.38 24.12
N SER A 31 39.07 28.12 23.32
CA SER A 31 40.50 27.89 23.03
C SER A 31 40.90 26.85 21.97
N ALA A 32 41.53 27.41 20.93
CA ALA A 32 42.76 26.95 20.30
C ALA A 32 42.73 25.70 19.39
N GLU A 33 42.93 25.99 18.10
CA GLU A 33 43.91 25.37 17.20
C GLU A 33 44.44 23.97 17.56
N ARG A 34 44.25 23.00 16.66
CA ARG A 34 45.34 22.28 15.99
C ARG A 34 44.81 21.32 14.91
N SER A 35 45.15 21.64 13.67
CA SER A 35 45.69 20.75 12.63
C SER A 35 45.44 19.23 12.76
N THR A 36 44.80 18.60 11.78
CA THR A 36 45.46 17.74 10.76
C THR A 36 44.45 16.87 10.00
N LYS A 37 44.62 16.86 8.68
CA LYS A 37 44.39 15.76 7.72
C LYS A 37 43.08 14.95 7.76
N LYS A 38 42.27 15.24 6.75
CA LYS A 38 41.44 14.29 6.00
C LYS A 38 42.36 13.41 5.12
N SER A 39 42.29 12.09 5.29
CA SER A 39 42.53 11.07 4.25
C SER A 39 41.28 10.18 4.28
N SER A 40 40.39 10.28 3.31
CA SER A 40 40.41 9.62 2.01
C SER A 40 39.32 8.54 1.99
N SER A 41 38.20 8.87 1.36
CA SER A 41 37.28 7.88 0.78
C SER A 41 36.78 8.45 -0.56
N SER A 42 37.47 8.03 -1.61
CA SER A 42 36.93 7.78 -2.95
C SER A 42 36.86 6.25 -3.06
N ALA A 43 35.95 5.58 -3.72
CA ALA A 43 34.96 5.89 -4.76
C ALA A 43 34.07 4.61 -4.83
N ASP A 44 32.75 4.72 -4.90
CA ASP A 44 31.89 4.93 -6.09
C ASP A 44 31.49 3.64 -6.82
N ASP A 45 30.20 3.64 -7.15
CA ASP A 45 29.46 2.84 -8.11
C ASP A 45 30.10 2.73 -9.51
N LEU A 46 29.69 1.69 -10.25
CA LEU A 46 29.91 1.52 -11.70
C LEU A 46 28.63 0.98 -12.37
N ASP A 47 28.31 1.55 -13.54
CA ASP A 47 27.26 1.10 -14.47
C ASP A 47 27.76 0.27 -15.67
N ALA A 48 26.77 -0.27 -16.39
CA ALA A 48 26.78 -1.34 -17.38
C ALA A 48 27.36 -1.01 -18.78
N GLU A 49 28.67 -1.22 -18.92
CA GLU A 49 29.33 -1.97 -20.01
C GLU A 49 30.82 -2.10 -19.66
N GLY A 50 31.15 -2.33 -18.38
CA GLY A 50 32.52 -2.62 -17.91
C GLY A 50 33.63 -1.62 -18.29
N LYS A 51 33.32 -0.45 -18.85
CA LYS A 51 34.28 0.58 -19.24
C LYS A 51 33.68 1.97 -19.01
N THR A 52 34.05 2.52 -17.87
CA THR A 52 33.72 3.87 -17.45
C THR A 52 34.40 4.92 -18.32
N ARG A 53 33.58 5.89 -18.75
CA ARG A 53 33.95 7.12 -19.42
C ARG A 53 34.63 8.06 -18.41
N VAL A 54 35.94 8.26 -18.55
CA VAL A 54 36.67 9.30 -17.82
C VAL A 54 36.32 10.66 -18.41
N VAL A 55 35.49 11.43 -17.71
CA VAL A 55 35.36 12.88 -17.95
C VAL A 55 36.62 13.55 -17.37
N ARG A 56 37.47 14.09 -18.26
CA ARG A 56 38.58 14.95 -17.87
C ARG A 56 38.08 16.40 -17.86
N PRO A 57 38.24 17.16 -16.76
CA PRO A 57 38.11 18.61 -16.84
C PRO A 57 39.28 19.17 -17.67
N ASP A 58 38.95 19.97 -18.67
CA ASP A 58 39.88 20.76 -19.49
C ASP A 58 40.27 22.02 -18.71
N THR A 59 41.55 22.18 -18.42
CA THR A 59 42.11 23.34 -17.71
C THR A 59 42.94 24.24 -18.62
N SER A 60 42.72 24.20 -19.94
CA SER A 60 43.50 24.98 -20.94
C SER A 60 43.24 26.50 -20.94
N GLY A 61 42.80 27.10 -19.83
CA GLY A 61 42.46 28.52 -19.76
C GLY A 61 42.81 29.25 -18.46
N VAL A 62 43.56 28.65 -17.54
CA VAL A 62 44.02 29.34 -16.33
C VAL A 62 45.53 29.60 -16.40
N ASP A 63 45.89 30.64 -17.15
CA ASP A 63 47.21 31.25 -17.06
C ASP A 63 47.36 31.90 -15.68
N GLU A 64 48.03 31.21 -14.77
CA GLU A 64 48.66 31.83 -13.61
C GLU A 64 49.67 32.87 -14.11
N CYS A 65 49.45 34.14 -13.80
CA CYS A 65 50.51 35.14 -13.83
C CYS A 65 51.58 34.76 -12.80
N LEU A 66 52.59 34.01 -13.25
CA LEU A 66 53.84 33.82 -12.56
C LEU A 66 54.48 35.19 -12.28
N ILE A 67 54.57 35.53 -11.00
CA ILE A 67 55.45 36.60 -10.53
C ILE A 67 56.88 36.18 -10.87
N ASP A 68 57.56 37.02 -11.64
CA ASP A 68 58.95 36.90 -12.08
C ASP A 68 59.88 36.54 -10.90
N SER A 69 60.69 35.50 -11.08
CA SER A 69 61.63 34.98 -10.09
C SER A 69 62.85 35.89 -9.82
N THR A 70 62.81 37.15 -10.27
CA THR A 70 63.85 38.16 -10.04
C THR A 70 63.48 39.24 -9.03
N TYR A 71 62.32 39.16 -8.36
CA TYR A 71 61.94 40.14 -7.34
C TYR A 71 62.76 39.98 -6.04
N VAL A 72 63.63 40.96 -5.77
CA VAL A 72 64.36 41.12 -4.50
C VAL A 72 63.70 42.24 -3.69
N PRO A 73 63.09 41.98 -2.51
CA PRO A 73 62.57 43.04 -1.66
C PRO A 73 63.71 43.93 -1.13
N ARG A 74 63.48 45.25 -1.03
CA ARG A 74 64.46 46.17 -0.42
C ARG A 74 64.57 45.89 1.08
N SER A 75 65.80 45.85 1.59
CA SER A 75 66.09 45.70 3.01
C SER A 75 65.56 46.89 3.84
N PRO A 76 64.97 46.65 5.02
CA PRO A 76 64.67 47.71 5.98
C PRO A 76 65.97 48.30 6.53
N ASN A 77 66.08 49.62 6.52
CA ASN A 77 67.26 50.38 6.98
C ASN A 77 67.27 50.69 8.49
N TRP A 78 66.63 49.87 9.32
CA TRP A 78 66.48 50.15 10.76
C TRP A 78 67.07 48.97 11.54
N ARG A 79 68.09 49.27 12.35
CA ARG A 79 68.77 48.29 13.21
C ARG A 79 68.07 48.24 14.56
N ALA A 80 67.96 47.06 15.15
CA ALA A 80 67.57 46.91 16.56
C ALA A 80 68.67 47.56 17.43
N GLY A 81 68.37 48.73 18.02
CA GLY A 81 69.30 49.45 18.89
C GLY A 81 69.06 50.95 19.08
N ASP A 82 68.22 51.59 18.25
CA ASP A 82 68.05 53.06 18.31
C ASP A 82 66.91 53.50 19.25
N THR A 83 67.19 53.51 20.55
CA THR A 83 66.44 54.33 21.53
C THR A 83 67.06 55.74 21.52
N MET A 84 66.40 56.73 20.90
CA MET A 84 66.82 58.13 21.06
C MET A 84 66.44 58.64 22.45
N GLU A 85 67.41 58.63 23.36
CA GLU A 85 67.38 59.44 24.58
C GLU A 85 67.50 60.93 24.21
N ILE A 86 66.55 61.73 24.66
CA ILE A 86 66.58 63.19 24.53
C ILE A 86 67.52 63.74 25.63
N PRO A 87 68.54 64.56 25.30
CA PRO A 87 69.50 65.05 26.29
C PRO A 87 68.89 66.09 27.24
N ARG A 88 69.20 65.98 28.55
CA ARG A 88 69.00 67.06 29.53
C ARG A 88 70.00 68.17 29.26
N VAL A 89 69.49 69.33 28.88
CA VAL A 89 70.28 70.57 28.84
C VAL A 89 70.43 71.09 30.27
N HIS A 90 71.65 70.98 30.80
CA HIS A 90 72.10 71.78 31.95
C HIS A 90 72.70 73.07 31.41
N GLY A 91 72.01 74.19 31.63
CA GLY A 91 72.47 75.54 31.31
C GLY A 91 72.30 76.41 32.55
N SER A 92 73.42 76.97 32.99
CA SER A 92 73.66 77.78 34.18
C SER A 92 72.85 79.07 34.24
N GLU A 93 72.55 79.49 35.48
CA GLU A 93 72.06 80.81 35.88
C GLU A 93 72.82 81.95 35.20
N ASP A 94 72.11 82.78 34.44
CA ASP A 94 72.05 84.23 34.63
C ASP A 94 71.21 84.90 33.52
N GLN A 95 70.40 85.89 33.92
CA GLN A 95 69.66 86.87 33.10
C GLN A 95 68.22 86.52 32.65
N GLN A 96 67.31 86.87 33.54
CA GLN A 96 65.88 87.03 33.36
C GLN A 96 65.54 88.42 32.74
N PRO A 97 64.82 88.50 31.61
CA PRO A 97 64.05 89.69 31.26
C PRO A 97 62.59 89.51 31.72
N SER A 98 62.12 90.42 32.56
CA SER A 98 60.76 90.44 33.11
C SER A 98 59.70 90.65 32.02
N ALA A 99 58.97 89.59 31.66
CA ALA A 99 57.76 89.69 30.87
C ALA A 99 56.57 90.05 31.80
N LYS A 100 55.92 91.17 31.49
CA LYS A 100 54.85 91.81 32.26
C LYS A 100 53.71 90.82 32.57
N ALA A 101 53.24 90.85 33.82
CA ALA A 101 52.07 90.12 34.27
C ALA A 101 50.81 90.61 33.52
N TYR A 102 50.35 89.83 32.54
CA TYR A 102 49.00 89.94 32.00
C TYR A 102 48.06 89.17 32.93
N ARG A 103 47.30 89.90 33.75
CA ARG A 103 46.23 89.35 34.58
C ARG A 103 45.02 89.14 33.68
N ALA A 104 44.79 87.91 33.23
CA ALA A 104 43.60 87.58 32.47
C ALA A 104 42.35 87.89 33.31
N PRO A 105 41.32 88.57 32.77
CA PRO A 105 40.08 88.81 33.49
C PRO A 105 39.37 87.49 33.77
N ASP A 106 38.86 87.33 34.99
CA ASP A 106 38.13 86.13 35.42
C ASP A 106 37.03 85.77 34.40
N ALA A 107 37.10 84.53 33.90
CA ALA A 107 36.16 84.01 32.93
C ALA A 107 34.76 83.92 33.59
N ARG A 108 33.87 84.83 33.19
CA ARG A 108 32.44 84.75 33.51
C ARG A 108 31.90 83.39 33.04
N PRO A 109 31.20 82.59 33.86
CA PRO A 109 30.63 81.32 33.42
C PRO A 109 29.57 81.59 32.34
N LYS A 110 29.88 81.30 31.07
CA LYS A 110 28.89 81.33 29.99
C LYS A 110 27.85 80.24 30.25
N LYS A 111 26.64 80.62 30.66
CA LYS A 111 25.48 79.73 30.76
C LYS A 111 25.27 79.04 29.40
N SER A 112 25.31 77.71 29.39
CA SER A 112 25.33 76.84 28.20
C SER A 112 23.95 76.72 27.54
N VAL A 113 23.53 77.77 26.82
CA VAL A 113 22.31 77.75 26.00
C VAL A 113 22.37 76.65 24.92
N GLY A 114 23.56 76.32 24.40
CA GLY A 114 23.76 75.25 23.40
C GLY A 114 23.39 73.84 23.88
N ARG A 115 23.50 73.54 25.19
CA ARG A 115 23.12 72.23 25.74
C ARG A 115 21.59 72.07 25.80
N ARG A 116 20.85 73.16 26.04
CA ARG A 116 19.37 73.13 26.04
C ARG A 116 18.80 73.02 24.63
N ILE A 117 19.41 73.69 23.66
CA ILE A 117 19.04 73.58 22.25
C ILE A 117 19.35 72.16 21.74
N GLY A 118 20.51 71.60 22.07
CA GLY A 118 20.86 70.22 21.71
C GLY A 118 19.90 69.18 22.30
N VAL A 119 19.48 69.34 23.57
CA VAL A 119 18.47 68.47 24.19
C VAL A 119 17.09 68.63 23.55
N ALA A 120 16.69 69.85 23.19
CA ALA A 120 15.41 70.08 22.50
C ALA A 120 15.38 69.43 21.12
N PHE A 121 16.45 69.52 20.33
CA PHE A 121 16.57 68.81 19.04
C PHE A 121 16.56 67.30 19.21
N LEU A 122 17.24 66.76 20.23
CA LEU A 122 17.20 65.33 20.54
C LEU A 122 15.77 64.88 20.88
N CYS A 123 15.05 65.62 21.73
CA CYS A 123 13.66 65.29 22.08
C CYS A 123 12.74 65.33 20.86
N VAL A 124 12.87 66.34 19.98
CA VAL A 124 12.09 66.42 18.73
C VAL A 124 12.45 65.27 17.80
N ALA A 125 13.73 64.92 17.66
CA ALA A 125 14.15 63.78 16.86
C ALA A 125 13.60 62.46 17.40
N VAL A 126 13.56 62.27 18.72
CA VAL A 126 12.95 61.09 19.35
C VAL A 126 11.44 61.06 19.11
N VAL A 127 10.74 62.18 19.27
CA VAL A 127 9.29 62.26 18.98
C VAL A 127 9.01 62.00 17.50
N ALA A 128 9.81 62.55 16.60
CA ALA A 128 9.69 62.30 15.16
C ALA A 128 10.00 60.84 14.81
N ALA A 129 10.99 60.21 15.46
CA ALA A 129 11.29 58.80 15.28
C ALA A 129 10.16 57.90 15.83
N LEU A 130 9.58 58.23 16.99
CA LEU A 130 8.42 57.53 17.54
C LEU A 130 7.17 57.72 16.67
N ALA A 131 6.96 58.92 16.12
CA ALA A 131 5.88 59.19 15.19
C ALA A 131 6.07 58.41 13.89
N ALA A 132 7.28 58.43 13.30
CA ALA A 132 7.60 57.65 12.11
C ALA A 132 7.48 56.13 12.35
N ALA A 133 7.93 55.63 13.51
CA ALA A 133 7.74 54.23 13.91
C ALA A 133 6.25 53.89 14.08
N GLY A 134 5.48 54.78 14.74
CA GLY A 134 4.04 54.62 14.91
C GLY A 134 3.29 54.63 13.59
N THR A 135 3.59 55.56 12.69
CA THR A 135 2.94 55.65 11.39
C THR A 135 3.38 54.55 10.42
N TYR A 136 4.61 54.04 10.57
CA TYR A 136 5.09 52.83 9.90
C TYR A 136 4.33 51.60 10.36
N HIS A 137 4.10 51.44 11.67
CA HIS A 137 3.30 50.35 12.23
C HIS A 137 1.81 50.44 11.88
N LEU A 138 1.30 51.65 11.66
CA LEU A 138 -0.07 51.87 11.17
C LEU A 138 -0.22 51.60 9.66
N GLU A 139 0.81 51.07 8.99
CA GLU A 139 0.79 50.75 7.55
C GLU A 139 0.45 51.95 6.64
N LEU A 140 0.64 53.18 7.13
CA LEU A 140 0.33 54.42 6.38
C LEU A 140 1.36 54.71 5.26
N TRP A 141 2.48 53.97 5.25
CA TRP A 141 3.71 54.18 4.45
C TRP A 141 4.45 52.84 4.37
N GLY A 142 4.96 52.45 3.20
CA GLY A 142 5.84 51.27 3.04
C GLY A 142 5.13 49.94 2.79
N GLY A 143 3.87 49.94 2.35
CA GLY A 143 3.12 48.73 1.97
C GLY A 143 2.35 48.07 3.12
N LYS A 144 1.53 47.07 2.77
CA LYS A 144 0.67 46.32 3.68
C LYS A 144 1.31 44.97 4.01
N ALA A 145 1.16 44.50 5.24
CA ALA A 145 1.63 43.17 5.63
C ALA A 145 0.66 42.08 5.16
N VAL A 146 1.20 40.98 4.65
CA VAL A 146 0.43 39.77 4.30
C VAL A 146 -0.11 39.14 5.59
N PRO A 147 -1.44 39.07 5.79
CA PRO A 147 -2.05 38.42 6.96
C PRO A 147 -1.84 36.90 6.93
N ASP A 148 -1.86 36.28 8.10
CA ASP A 148 -1.82 34.82 8.20
C ASP A 148 -3.17 34.22 7.77
N VAL A 149 -3.13 33.47 6.67
CA VAL A 149 -4.27 32.72 6.13
C VAL A 149 -4.02 31.22 6.11
N THR A 150 -2.92 30.77 6.72
CA THR A 150 -2.57 29.34 6.81
C THR A 150 -3.64 28.58 7.58
N GLY A 151 -4.07 27.43 7.07
CA GLY A 151 -5.14 26.61 7.65
C GLY A 151 -6.56 27.16 7.47
N LYS A 152 -6.75 28.30 6.79
CA LYS A 152 -8.08 28.78 6.38
C LYS A 152 -8.54 28.10 5.10
N THR A 153 -9.84 28.11 4.85
CA THR A 153 -10.41 27.71 3.56
C THR A 153 -9.92 28.65 2.46
N GLN A 154 -9.83 28.17 1.22
CA GLN A 154 -9.49 29.01 0.05
C GLN A 154 -10.34 30.29 0.01
N THR A 155 -11.66 30.16 0.16
CA THR A 155 -12.59 31.29 0.12
C THR A 155 -12.32 32.32 1.23
N ASP A 156 -12.04 31.86 2.45
CA ASP A 156 -11.73 32.76 3.57
C ASP A 156 -10.38 33.46 3.37
N ALA A 157 -9.39 32.75 2.83
CA ALA A 157 -8.08 33.31 2.54
C ALA A 157 -8.17 34.39 1.45
N GLU A 158 -8.90 34.12 0.36
CA GLU A 158 -9.18 35.09 -0.69
C GLU A 158 -9.88 36.34 -0.13
N TYR A 159 -10.88 36.15 0.74
CA TYR A 159 -11.58 37.26 1.38
C TYR A 159 -10.65 38.10 2.27
N VAL A 160 -9.84 37.46 3.13
CA VAL A 160 -8.94 38.16 4.07
C VAL A 160 -7.84 38.93 3.33
N LEU A 161 -7.24 38.31 2.31
CA LEU A 161 -6.21 38.95 1.48
C LEU A 161 -6.79 40.06 0.61
N GLY A 162 -7.96 39.82 -0.01
CA GLY A 162 -8.67 40.82 -0.82
C GLY A 162 -9.13 42.02 0.00
N ALA A 163 -9.62 41.81 1.23
CA ALA A 163 -9.98 42.89 2.15
C ALA A 163 -8.76 43.75 2.56
N LYS A 164 -7.56 43.16 2.54
CA LYS A 164 -6.30 43.88 2.71
C LYS A 164 -5.81 44.54 1.41
N GLY A 165 -6.46 44.33 0.26
CA GLY A 165 -6.11 44.95 -1.01
C GLY A 165 -5.05 44.18 -1.80
N PHE A 166 -4.80 42.91 -1.49
CA PHE A 166 -3.94 42.04 -2.30
C PHE A 166 -4.75 41.36 -3.40
N ALA A 167 -4.11 41.14 -4.55
CA ALA A 167 -4.61 40.22 -5.56
C ALA A 167 -4.23 38.79 -5.16
N VAL A 168 -5.10 37.82 -5.39
CA VAL A 168 -4.87 36.42 -4.96
C VAL A 168 -4.78 35.51 -6.17
N ARG A 169 -3.73 34.71 -6.21
CA ARG A 169 -3.55 33.63 -7.18
C ARG A 169 -3.55 32.30 -6.47
N VAL A 170 -4.31 31.34 -6.98
CA VAL A 170 -4.44 30.02 -6.35
C VAL A 170 -3.56 29.02 -7.08
N LEU A 171 -2.71 28.34 -6.34
CA LEU A 171 -1.92 27.21 -6.83
C LEU A 171 -2.33 25.95 -6.06
N GLN A 172 -2.79 24.93 -6.76
CA GLN A 172 -3.20 23.66 -6.15
C GLN A 172 -1.98 22.76 -5.98
N VAL A 173 -1.82 22.20 -4.79
CA VAL A 173 -0.71 21.30 -4.44
C VAL A 173 -1.29 19.99 -3.89
N PRO A 174 -0.94 18.83 -4.47
CA PRO A 174 -1.25 17.53 -3.88
C PRO A 174 -0.74 17.44 -2.44
N SER A 175 -1.61 17.11 -1.49
CA SER A 175 -1.29 16.94 -0.07
C SER A 175 -2.31 16.03 0.61
N ASP A 176 -1.87 15.36 1.68
CA ASP A 176 -2.72 14.55 2.58
C ASP A 176 -3.47 15.38 3.63
N ASP A 177 -3.22 16.70 3.67
CA ASP A 177 -3.98 17.63 4.50
C ASP A 177 -5.45 17.72 4.08
N THR A 178 -6.27 18.38 4.89
CA THR A 178 -7.70 18.58 4.55
C THR A 178 -7.83 19.33 3.22
N GLU A 179 -8.61 18.82 2.28
CA GLU A 179 -8.77 19.44 0.96
C GLU A 179 -9.34 20.86 1.06
N GLY A 180 -8.78 21.79 0.28
CA GLY A 180 -9.29 23.16 0.16
C GLY A 180 -8.79 24.13 1.24
N ILE A 181 -7.80 23.73 2.05
CA ILE A 181 -7.15 24.63 3.02
C ILE A 181 -5.85 25.21 2.45
N VAL A 182 -5.50 26.42 2.90
CA VAL A 182 -4.21 27.03 2.53
C VAL A 182 -3.08 26.44 3.35
N LEU A 183 -2.10 25.86 2.64
CA LEU A 183 -0.89 25.28 3.22
C LEU A 183 0.18 26.35 3.50
N LEU A 184 0.36 27.26 2.56
CA LEU A 184 1.29 28.38 2.68
C LEU A 184 0.94 29.51 1.70
N THR A 185 1.52 30.68 1.94
CA THR A 185 1.47 31.83 1.04
C THR A 185 2.86 32.19 0.53
N ASP A 186 2.93 32.68 -0.70
CA ASP A 186 4.13 33.25 -1.30
C ASP A 186 3.80 34.63 -1.90
N PRO A 187 4.35 35.74 -1.37
CA PRO A 187 5.27 35.84 -0.23
C PRO A 187 4.66 35.38 1.10
N GLY A 188 5.52 34.90 2.01
CA GLY A 188 5.12 34.36 3.32
C GLY A 188 4.45 35.39 4.24
N VAL A 189 3.78 34.89 5.29
CA VAL A 189 3.12 35.70 6.31
C VAL A 189 4.03 36.84 6.85
N GLY A 190 3.45 38.03 7.02
CA GLY A 190 4.16 39.21 7.51
C GLY A 190 5.05 39.91 6.47
N SER A 191 5.20 39.35 5.27
CA SER A 191 5.86 40.03 4.15
C SER A 191 5.13 41.30 3.79
N ARG A 192 5.87 42.33 3.37
CA ARG A 192 5.31 43.65 3.10
C ARG A 192 5.27 43.92 1.62
N LEU A 193 4.08 44.23 1.12
CA LEU A 193 3.79 44.33 -0.30
C LEU A 193 3.03 45.63 -0.62
N GLU A 194 3.16 46.07 -1.87
CA GLU A 194 2.40 47.21 -2.39
C GLU A 194 0.91 46.87 -2.50
N ASP A 195 0.07 47.90 -2.59
CA ASP A 195 -1.36 47.71 -2.79
C ASP A 195 -1.63 47.08 -4.17
N GLY A 196 -2.52 46.09 -4.23
CA GLY A 196 -2.78 45.33 -5.44
C GLY A 196 -1.69 44.30 -5.81
N ALA A 197 -0.64 44.14 -5.00
CA ALA A 197 0.35 43.10 -5.21
C ALA A 197 -0.28 41.70 -5.16
N GLU A 198 0.25 40.79 -5.97
CA GLU A 198 -0.23 39.40 -6.03
C GLU A 198 0.39 38.55 -4.92
N VAL A 199 -0.46 37.81 -4.21
CA VAL A 199 -0.08 36.79 -3.22
C VAL A 199 -0.56 35.44 -3.74
N ILE A 200 0.37 34.49 -3.86
CA ILE A 200 0.07 33.12 -4.29
C ILE A 200 -0.26 32.29 -3.06
N ILE A 201 -1.49 31.78 -3.00
CA ILE A 201 -1.89 30.82 -1.97
C ILE A 201 -1.75 29.40 -2.51
N HIS A 202 -1.09 28.54 -1.74
CA HIS A 202 -0.96 27.12 -2.06
C HIS A 202 -2.07 26.38 -1.33
N VAL A 203 -3.03 25.85 -2.09
CA VAL A 203 -4.21 25.17 -1.56
C VAL A 203 -4.04 23.66 -1.69
N SER A 204 -4.29 22.93 -0.61
CA SER A 204 -4.27 21.48 -0.60
C SER A 204 -5.33 20.90 -1.54
N VAL A 205 -4.91 19.97 -2.39
CA VAL A 205 -5.80 19.08 -3.13
C VAL A 205 -5.39 17.65 -2.84
N MET A 206 -6.35 16.73 -2.87
CA MET A 206 -6.06 15.30 -2.70
C MET A 206 -5.22 14.75 -3.85
N HIS A 207 -4.44 13.70 -3.58
CA HIS A 207 -3.74 12.94 -4.62
C HIS A 207 -4.74 12.25 -5.54
N ARG A 208 -4.33 12.01 -6.79
CA ARG A 208 -5.12 11.20 -7.74
C ARG A 208 -4.64 9.77 -7.65
N VAL A 209 -5.57 8.83 -7.61
CA VAL A 209 -5.24 7.41 -7.63
C VAL A 209 -4.98 7.00 -9.09
N PRO A 210 -3.80 6.44 -9.43
CA PRO A 210 -3.51 6.01 -10.79
C PRO A 210 -4.40 4.83 -11.19
N ASN A 211 -4.73 4.74 -12.48
CA ASN A 211 -5.46 3.59 -13.01
C ASN A 211 -4.53 2.39 -13.17
N VAL A 212 -4.76 1.35 -12.37
CA VAL A 212 -4.00 0.09 -12.42
C VAL A 212 -4.84 -1.11 -12.86
N VAL A 213 -6.10 -0.89 -13.25
CA VAL A 213 -6.99 -1.95 -13.74
C VAL A 213 -6.45 -2.50 -15.06
N GLY A 214 -6.36 -3.83 -15.16
CA GLY A 214 -5.79 -4.54 -16.30
C GLY A 214 -4.26 -4.69 -16.28
N MET A 215 -3.57 -4.12 -15.29
CA MET A 215 -2.14 -4.35 -15.08
C MET A 215 -1.89 -5.63 -14.26
N SER A 216 -0.67 -6.16 -14.30
CA SER A 216 -0.25 -7.19 -13.34
C SER A 216 -0.15 -6.61 -11.93
N LEU A 217 -0.34 -7.42 -10.90
CA LEU A 217 -0.25 -6.99 -9.50
C LEU A 217 1.07 -6.28 -9.17
N ASP A 218 2.18 -6.73 -9.73
CA ASP A 218 3.50 -6.13 -9.48
C ASP A 218 3.66 -4.76 -10.17
N GLU A 219 3.17 -4.62 -11.40
CA GLU A 219 3.12 -3.33 -12.11
C GLU A 219 2.17 -2.36 -11.40
N ALA A 220 0.99 -2.84 -10.98
CA ALA A 220 0.01 -2.06 -10.25
C ALA A 220 0.58 -1.52 -8.93
N ARG A 221 1.25 -2.37 -8.15
CA ARG A 221 1.94 -1.96 -6.91
C ARG A 221 3.02 -0.92 -7.17
N SER A 222 3.78 -1.08 -8.24
CA SER A 222 4.84 -0.14 -8.60
C SER A 222 4.25 1.23 -8.99
N ALA A 223 3.20 1.25 -9.81
CA ALA A 223 2.52 2.48 -10.21
C ALA A 223 1.85 3.20 -9.02
N LEU A 224 1.26 2.45 -8.08
CA LEU A 224 0.70 3.01 -6.85
C LEU A 224 1.78 3.60 -5.93
N ALA A 225 2.92 2.91 -5.79
CA ALA A 225 4.04 3.38 -4.98
C ALA A 225 4.68 4.66 -5.56
N GLU A 226 4.74 4.83 -6.88
CA GLU A 226 5.22 6.06 -7.53
C GLU A 226 4.39 7.30 -7.16
N GLU A 227 3.09 7.12 -6.93
CA GLU A 227 2.17 8.17 -6.49
C GLU A 227 2.07 8.31 -4.95
N GLY A 228 2.84 7.50 -4.21
CA GLY A 228 2.93 7.52 -2.75
C GLY A 228 1.96 6.58 -2.02
N TYR A 229 1.17 5.78 -2.73
CA TYR A 229 0.26 4.80 -2.11
C TYR A 229 1.01 3.52 -1.73
N GLU A 230 1.49 3.45 -0.49
CA GLU A 230 2.24 2.28 0.00
C GLU A 230 1.34 1.17 0.58
N THR A 231 0.11 1.50 0.99
CA THR A 231 -0.79 0.57 1.67
C THR A 231 -1.73 -0.09 0.65
N VAL A 232 -1.37 -1.28 0.18
CA VAL A 232 -2.15 -2.03 -0.82
C VAL A 232 -2.66 -3.36 -0.25
N ALA A 233 -3.98 -3.50 -0.15
CA ALA A 233 -4.66 -4.76 0.19
C ALA A 233 -5.01 -5.52 -1.09
N VAL A 234 -4.80 -6.84 -1.11
CA VAL A 234 -5.07 -7.68 -2.29
C VAL A 234 -6.07 -8.76 -1.95
N GLN A 235 -7.12 -8.86 -2.76
CA GLN A 235 -8.10 -9.93 -2.72
C GLN A 235 -8.10 -10.68 -4.03
N THR A 236 -8.22 -12.00 -3.98
CA THR A 236 -8.23 -12.85 -5.17
C THR A 236 -9.65 -13.27 -5.48
N GLN A 237 -10.06 -13.14 -6.74
CA GLN A 237 -11.37 -13.57 -7.23
C GLN A 237 -11.22 -14.48 -8.46
N PRO A 238 -11.95 -15.61 -8.53
CA PRO A 238 -11.94 -16.46 -9.73
C PRO A 238 -12.33 -15.65 -10.98
N SER A 239 -11.49 -15.69 -12.02
CA SER A 239 -11.71 -14.96 -13.26
C SER A 239 -11.09 -15.68 -14.46
N THR A 240 -11.59 -15.36 -15.65
CA THR A 240 -11.03 -15.85 -16.93
C THR A 240 -9.81 -15.05 -17.38
N GLU A 241 -9.53 -13.92 -16.74
CA GLU A 241 -8.33 -13.11 -17.01
C GLU A 241 -7.06 -13.82 -16.51
N ALA A 242 -5.90 -13.38 -16.99
CA ALA A 242 -4.61 -13.95 -16.59
C ALA A 242 -4.38 -13.82 -15.08
N GLU A 243 -3.92 -14.90 -14.43
CA GLU A 243 -3.67 -14.93 -12.98
C GLU A 243 -2.78 -13.77 -12.55
N GLY A 244 -3.22 -13.02 -11.53
CA GLY A 244 -2.52 -11.84 -11.01
C GLY A 244 -2.84 -10.53 -11.71
N THR A 245 -3.77 -10.51 -12.68
CA THR A 245 -4.26 -9.27 -13.31
C THR A 245 -5.23 -8.55 -12.39
N VAL A 246 -5.11 -7.22 -12.25
CA VAL A 246 -6.06 -6.41 -11.47
C VAL A 246 -7.39 -6.29 -12.23
N LEU A 247 -8.47 -6.77 -11.61
CA LEU A 247 -9.84 -6.70 -12.13
C LEU A 247 -10.54 -5.43 -11.67
N GLU A 248 -10.40 -5.12 -10.38
CA GLU A 248 -11.07 -4.00 -9.74
C GLU A 248 -10.13 -3.35 -8.72
N MET A 249 -10.36 -2.07 -8.45
CA MET A 249 -9.62 -1.32 -7.44
C MET A 249 -10.56 -0.41 -6.65
N THR A 250 -10.24 -0.20 -5.38
CA THR A 250 -10.92 0.73 -4.48
C THR A 250 -9.87 1.50 -3.68
N PRO A 251 -9.85 2.84 -3.70
CA PRO A 251 -10.72 3.75 -4.45
C PRO A 251 -10.65 3.56 -5.98
N GLU A 252 -11.69 4.01 -6.71
CA GLU A 252 -11.73 3.89 -8.18
C GLU A 252 -10.57 4.66 -8.84
N ALA A 253 -10.18 4.24 -10.04
CA ALA A 253 -9.19 4.94 -10.83
C ALA A 253 -9.52 6.43 -11.01
N ASP A 254 -8.49 7.29 -11.02
CA ASP A 254 -8.58 8.75 -11.12
C ASP A 254 -9.36 9.46 -10.00
N SER A 255 -9.83 8.71 -8.99
CA SER A 255 -10.46 9.29 -7.81
C SER A 255 -9.44 10.02 -6.93
N ARG A 256 -9.97 10.81 -5.99
CA ARG A 256 -9.19 11.61 -5.04
C ARG A 256 -9.08 10.87 -3.72
N ALA A 257 -7.87 10.58 -3.28
CA ALA A 257 -7.60 9.90 -2.02
C ALA A 257 -6.34 10.45 -1.34
N ARG A 258 -6.16 10.13 -0.07
CA ARG A 258 -4.90 10.37 0.65
C ARG A 258 -3.94 9.23 0.33
N THR A 259 -2.65 9.53 0.32
CA THR A 259 -1.61 8.49 0.16
C THR A 259 -1.60 7.49 1.32
N THR A 260 -2.11 7.91 2.48
CA THR A 260 -2.29 7.07 3.68
C THR A 260 -3.52 6.15 3.61
N ASP A 261 -4.44 6.39 2.68
CA ASP A 261 -5.63 5.55 2.53
C ASP A 261 -5.22 4.18 1.96
N GLU A 262 -5.88 3.12 2.42
CA GLU A 262 -5.64 1.78 1.89
C GLU A 262 -6.28 1.63 0.51
N VAL A 263 -5.47 1.18 -0.46
CA VAL A 263 -5.95 0.81 -1.80
C VAL A 263 -6.19 -0.69 -1.84
N SER A 264 -7.44 -1.11 -1.98
CA SER A 264 -7.82 -2.51 -2.17
C SER A 264 -7.87 -2.86 -3.64
N LEU A 265 -7.16 -3.92 -4.03
CA LEU A 265 -7.15 -4.47 -5.38
C LEU A 265 -7.81 -5.85 -5.37
N VAL A 266 -8.72 -6.08 -6.32
CA VAL A 266 -9.23 -7.40 -6.63
C VAL A 266 -8.45 -7.92 -7.84
N VAL A 267 -7.78 -9.05 -7.68
CA VAL A 267 -6.96 -9.68 -8.74
C VAL A 267 -7.59 -10.98 -9.22
N ALA A 268 -7.35 -11.28 -10.50
CA ALA A 268 -7.73 -12.52 -11.13
C ALA A 268 -7.01 -13.70 -10.49
N GLY A 269 -7.79 -14.61 -9.92
CA GLY A 269 -7.36 -15.89 -9.41
C GLY A 269 -7.83 -17.04 -10.31
N PRO A 270 -7.21 -18.22 -10.15
CA PRO A 270 -7.63 -19.42 -10.84
C PRO A 270 -8.98 -19.91 -10.32
N TYR A 271 -9.74 -20.61 -11.15
CA TYR A 271 -10.84 -21.44 -10.64
C TYR A 271 -10.23 -22.70 -10.04
N THR A 272 -10.65 -23.05 -8.81
CA THR A 272 -10.20 -24.24 -8.11
C THR A 272 -11.34 -25.24 -7.94
N VAL A 273 -11.03 -26.52 -8.13
CA VAL A 273 -12.00 -27.59 -7.92
C VAL A 273 -12.36 -27.66 -6.42
N PRO A 274 -13.63 -27.51 -6.03
CA PRO A 274 -14.03 -27.60 -4.63
C PRO A 274 -13.84 -29.02 -4.08
N SER A 275 -13.57 -29.13 -2.79
CA SER A 275 -13.57 -30.42 -2.11
C SER A 275 -14.99 -30.93 -1.91
N VAL A 276 -15.32 -32.04 -2.57
CA VAL A 276 -16.64 -32.71 -2.53
C VAL A 276 -16.55 -34.15 -2.00
N GLU A 277 -15.40 -34.55 -1.48
CA GLU A 277 -15.19 -35.88 -0.90
C GLU A 277 -16.09 -36.10 0.32
N GLY A 278 -16.77 -37.26 0.37
CA GLY A 278 -17.70 -37.61 1.43
C GLY A 278 -19.10 -36.99 1.31
N MET A 279 -19.35 -36.15 0.30
CA MET A 279 -20.69 -35.64 0.01
C MET A 279 -21.53 -36.69 -0.75
N SER A 280 -22.85 -36.52 -0.73
CA SER A 280 -23.72 -37.26 -1.65
C SER A 280 -23.50 -36.81 -3.10
N TYR A 281 -23.82 -37.69 -4.06
CA TYR A 281 -23.74 -37.37 -5.49
C TYR A 281 -24.44 -36.04 -5.84
N ASP A 282 -25.67 -35.83 -5.39
CA ASP A 282 -26.47 -34.66 -5.74
C ASP A 282 -25.86 -33.36 -5.18
N GLU A 283 -25.33 -33.40 -3.96
CA GLU A 283 -24.64 -32.27 -3.33
C GLU A 283 -23.33 -31.95 -4.04
N ALA A 284 -22.51 -32.96 -4.33
CA ALA A 284 -21.24 -32.82 -5.04
C ALA A 284 -21.45 -32.30 -6.47
N PHE A 285 -22.45 -32.81 -7.16
CA PHE A 285 -22.82 -32.37 -8.51
C PHE A 285 -23.22 -30.90 -8.50
N SER A 286 -24.12 -30.51 -7.58
CA SER A 286 -24.58 -29.12 -7.43
C SER A 286 -23.43 -28.17 -7.06
N ALA A 287 -22.51 -28.61 -6.20
CA ALA A 287 -21.33 -27.83 -5.81
C ALA A 287 -20.40 -27.56 -7.01
N LEU A 288 -20.17 -28.57 -7.85
CA LEU A 288 -19.31 -28.43 -9.03
C LEU A 288 -19.95 -27.59 -10.13
N GLU A 289 -21.26 -27.72 -10.38
CA GLU A 289 -21.97 -26.82 -11.31
C GLU A 289 -21.96 -25.38 -10.82
N SER A 290 -22.17 -25.16 -9.52
CA SER A 290 -22.14 -23.83 -8.91
C SER A 290 -20.75 -23.18 -8.98
N ALA A 291 -19.69 -23.99 -8.95
CA ALA A 291 -18.31 -23.57 -9.16
C ALA A 291 -17.96 -23.33 -10.65
N GLY A 292 -18.90 -23.59 -11.57
CA GLY A 292 -18.73 -23.37 -13.01
C GLY A 292 -18.05 -24.51 -13.76
N TYR A 293 -18.02 -25.72 -13.19
CA TYR A 293 -17.47 -26.92 -13.84
C TYR A 293 -18.57 -27.76 -14.49
N VAL A 294 -18.15 -28.66 -15.40
CA VAL A 294 -19.04 -29.66 -16.02
C VAL A 294 -18.78 -31.01 -15.35
N PRO A 295 -19.57 -31.39 -14.33
CA PRO A 295 -19.40 -32.67 -13.64
C PRO A 295 -19.76 -33.88 -14.54
N VAL A 296 -18.92 -34.90 -14.53
CA VAL A 296 -19.16 -36.20 -15.18
C VAL A 296 -19.03 -37.30 -14.15
N VAL A 297 -19.99 -38.22 -14.05
CA VAL A 297 -19.96 -39.29 -13.05
C VAL A 297 -19.17 -40.52 -13.53
N ALA A 298 -18.35 -41.07 -12.65
CA ALA A 298 -17.72 -42.38 -12.79
C ALA A 298 -18.00 -43.21 -11.54
N TYR A 299 -18.67 -44.34 -11.70
CA TYR A 299 -18.95 -45.26 -10.60
C TYR A 299 -17.76 -46.17 -10.36
N ILE A 300 -17.31 -46.25 -9.10
CA ILE A 300 -16.20 -47.09 -8.66
C ILE A 300 -16.74 -48.11 -7.67
N ALA A 301 -16.44 -49.39 -7.93
CA ALA A 301 -16.77 -50.47 -7.03
C ALA A 301 -16.01 -50.31 -5.70
N ASP A 302 -16.70 -49.85 -4.66
CA ASP A 302 -16.14 -49.65 -3.33
C ASP A 302 -17.21 -50.00 -2.28
N ASN A 303 -16.87 -50.89 -1.35
CA ASN A 303 -17.76 -51.33 -0.27
C ASN A 303 -17.31 -50.79 1.11
N SER A 304 -16.33 -49.89 1.15
CA SER A 304 -15.80 -49.29 2.38
C SER A 304 -16.60 -48.06 2.83
N VAL A 305 -17.34 -47.44 1.91
CA VAL A 305 -18.22 -46.28 2.16
C VAL A 305 -19.66 -46.61 1.77
N GLU A 306 -20.58 -45.74 2.19
CA GLU A 306 -21.99 -45.83 1.80
C GLU A 306 -22.14 -45.64 0.28
N ASP A 307 -23.13 -46.30 -0.31
CA ASP A 307 -23.45 -46.21 -1.73
C ASP A 307 -23.84 -44.78 -2.14
N GLY A 308 -23.42 -44.34 -3.33
CA GLY A 308 -23.72 -42.99 -3.80
C GLY A 308 -22.90 -41.88 -3.13
N THR A 309 -21.90 -42.23 -2.31
CA THR A 309 -20.97 -41.29 -1.67
C THR A 309 -19.83 -40.96 -2.63
N VAL A 310 -19.45 -39.68 -2.69
CA VAL A 310 -18.34 -39.26 -3.53
C VAL A 310 -17.01 -39.61 -2.86
N LEU A 311 -16.21 -40.43 -3.55
CA LEU A 311 -14.85 -40.82 -3.15
C LEU A 311 -13.83 -39.72 -3.46
N GLY A 312 -14.16 -38.82 -4.39
CA GLY A 312 -13.31 -37.70 -4.78
C GLY A 312 -13.54 -37.30 -6.24
N THR A 313 -12.68 -36.42 -6.73
CA THR A 313 -12.74 -35.92 -8.12
C THR A 313 -11.44 -36.17 -8.88
N ASP A 314 -11.54 -36.22 -10.21
CA ASP A 314 -10.39 -36.16 -11.12
C ASP A 314 -10.65 -35.10 -12.20
N PRO A 315 -9.90 -33.98 -12.22
CA PRO A 315 -8.79 -33.62 -11.32
C PRO A 315 -9.18 -33.46 -9.85
N SER A 316 -8.21 -33.65 -8.94
CA SER A 316 -8.44 -33.61 -7.48
C SER A 316 -8.88 -32.22 -7.00
N ALA A 317 -9.46 -32.16 -5.80
CA ALA A 317 -9.76 -30.90 -5.13
C ALA A 317 -8.54 -29.95 -5.11
N GLU A 318 -8.81 -28.64 -5.13
CA GLU A 318 -7.85 -27.53 -5.22
C GLU A 318 -7.05 -27.48 -6.53
N SER A 319 -7.29 -28.38 -7.49
CA SER A 319 -6.69 -28.30 -8.82
C SER A 319 -7.15 -27.04 -9.53
N LYS A 320 -6.22 -26.31 -10.15
CA LYS A 320 -6.50 -25.12 -10.96
C LYS A 320 -7.00 -25.57 -12.35
N LEU A 321 -8.20 -25.16 -12.73
CA LEU A 321 -8.81 -25.47 -14.02
C LEU A 321 -9.47 -24.24 -14.61
N ASP A 322 -9.66 -24.22 -15.92
CA ASP A 322 -10.46 -23.20 -16.58
C ASP A 322 -11.96 -23.41 -16.30
N PRO A 323 -12.78 -22.36 -16.30
CA PRO A 323 -14.21 -22.51 -16.15
C PRO A 323 -14.79 -23.32 -17.31
N GLY A 324 -15.82 -24.12 -17.02
CA GLY A 324 -16.41 -25.06 -17.97
C GLY A 324 -15.58 -26.33 -18.21
N SER A 325 -14.43 -26.49 -17.54
CA SER A 325 -13.68 -27.74 -17.60
C SER A 325 -14.50 -28.91 -17.03
N THR A 326 -14.25 -30.08 -17.60
CA THR A 326 -14.87 -31.33 -17.12
C THR A 326 -14.17 -31.83 -15.87
N VAL A 327 -14.94 -32.16 -14.83
CA VAL A 327 -14.45 -32.77 -13.59
C VAL A 327 -15.15 -34.11 -13.41
N THR A 328 -14.38 -35.19 -13.28
CA THR A 328 -14.95 -36.52 -13.07
C THR A 328 -15.23 -36.71 -11.58
N LEU A 329 -16.48 -36.98 -11.20
CA LEU A 329 -16.85 -37.38 -9.85
C LEU A 329 -16.76 -38.89 -9.74
N ASN A 330 -15.89 -39.35 -8.86
CA ASN A 330 -15.77 -40.76 -8.52
C ASN A 330 -16.76 -41.06 -7.40
N VAL A 331 -17.81 -41.81 -7.71
CA VAL A 331 -18.88 -42.15 -6.76
C VAL A 331 -18.78 -43.63 -6.40
N SER A 332 -18.89 -43.94 -5.11
CA SER A 332 -18.95 -45.31 -4.64
C SER A 332 -20.19 -46.01 -5.18
N GLN A 333 -19.98 -47.17 -5.77
CA GLN A 333 -21.05 -48.09 -6.11
C GLN A 333 -20.80 -49.39 -5.38
N SER A 334 -21.71 -49.73 -4.48
CA SER A 334 -21.67 -50.98 -3.74
C SER A 334 -22.13 -52.13 -4.63
N ARG A 335 -21.65 -53.35 -4.35
CA ARG A 335 -22.14 -54.56 -5.02
C ARG A 335 -23.65 -54.72 -4.86
N GLY A 336 -24.19 -54.33 -3.72
CA GLY A 336 -25.62 -54.40 -3.44
C GLY A 336 -26.43 -53.49 -4.36
N ALA A 337 -26.02 -52.24 -4.52
CA ALA A 337 -26.69 -51.29 -5.39
C ALA A 337 -26.62 -51.69 -6.87
N GLU A 338 -25.45 -52.15 -7.32
CA GLU A 338 -25.28 -52.70 -8.69
C GLU A 338 -26.31 -53.82 -8.96
N LEU A 339 -26.42 -54.80 -8.04
CA LEU A 339 -27.36 -55.91 -8.20
C LEU A 339 -28.83 -55.46 -8.11
N VAL A 340 -29.14 -54.47 -7.27
CA VAL A 340 -30.49 -53.88 -7.18
C VAL A 340 -30.88 -53.21 -8.50
N GLU A 341 -29.98 -52.44 -9.12
CA GLU A 341 -30.24 -51.82 -10.43
C GLU A 341 -30.44 -52.87 -11.53
N VAL A 342 -29.60 -53.91 -11.57
CA VAL A 342 -29.73 -55.01 -12.55
C VAL A 342 -31.07 -55.75 -12.35
N ALA A 343 -31.42 -56.06 -11.10
CA ALA A 343 -32.67 -56.70 -10.73
C ALA A 343 -33.90 -55.87 -11.13
N LEU A 344 -33.90 -54.57 -10.80
CA LEU A 344 -34.95 -53.63 -11.17
C LEU A 344 -35.07 -53.50 -12.69
N GLY A 345 -33.95 -53.37 -13.40
CA GLY A 345 -33.92 -53.27 -14.86
C GLY A 345 -34.55 -54.50 -15.52
N LEU A 346 -34.19 -55.70 -15.05
CA LEU A 346 -34.77 -56.94 -15.52
C LEU A 346 -36.29 -56.99 -15.26
N LEU A 347 -36.73 -56.80 -14.03
CA LEU A 347 -38.14 -56.90 -13.66
C LEU A 347 -39.01 -55.87 -14.37
N ASN A 348 -38.54 -54.64 -14.49
CA ASN A 348 -39.22 -53.59 -15.26
C ASN A 348 -39.27 -53.91 -16.75
N SER A 349 -38.22 -54.52 -17.31
CA SER A 349 -38.21 -54.91 -18.71
C SER A 349 -39.25 -55.99 -19.01
N LEU A 350 -39.42 -56.97 -18.11
CA LEU A 350 -40.46 -58.00 -18.19
C LEU A 350 -41.87 -57.41 -18.05
N ALA A 351 -42.06 -56.49 -17.10
CA ALA A 351 -43.33 -55.79 -16.94
C ALA A 351 -43.73 -54.99 -18.19
N GLN A 352 -42.76 -54.36 -18.86
CA GLN A 352 -42.99 -53.58 -20.07
C GLN A 352 -43.20 -54.45 -21.31
N SER A 353 -42.47 -55.56 -21.45
CA SER A 353 -42.61 -56.48 -22.59
C SER A 353 -43.87 -57.35 -22.49
N GLY A 354 -44.39 -57.55 -21.28
CA GLY A 354 -45.46 -58.49 -20.98
C GLY A 354 -44.99 -59.95 -20.96
N GLU A 355 -43.67 -60.19 -21.06
CA GLU A 355 -43.12 -61.53 -20.89
C GLU A 355 -43.19 -61.94 -19.41
N PRO A 356 -43.68 -63.16 -19.12
CA PRO A 356 -43.79 -63.60 -17.74
C PRO A 356 -42.42 -63.93 -17.14
N LEU A 357 -42.25 -63.63 -15.85
CA LEU A 357 -41.13 -64.13 -15.07
C LEU A 357 -41.34 -65.63 -14.78
N GLU A 358 -40.43 -66.47 -15.26
CA GLU A 358 -40.46 -67.92 -15.05
C GLU A 358 -39.72 -68.30 -13.77
N VAL A 359 -40.42 -68.96 -12.84
CA VAL A 359 -39.84 -69.49 -11.60
C VAL A 359 -40.32 -70.93 -11.40
N GLY A 360 -39.45 -71.88 -11.73
CA GLY A 360 -39.79 -73.31 -11.71
C GLY A 360 -40.82 -73.66 -12.78
N ASN A 361 -42.06 -73.99 -12.38
CA ASN A 361 -43.17 -74.31 -13.28
C ASN A 361 -44.31 -73.27 -13.19
N THR A 362 -44.00 -72.10 -12.65
CA THR A 362 -44.94 -70.98 -12.45
C THR A 362 -44.43 -69.77 -13.24
N TYR A 363 -45.34 -69.15 -13.97
CA TYR A 363 -45.13 -67.98 -14.81
C TYR A 363 -45.86 -66.78 -14.20
N TYR A 364 -45.12 -65.72 -13.86
CA TYR A 364 -45.68 -64.52 -13.25
C TYR A 364 -45.75 -63.38 -14.27
N SER A 365 -46.96 -62.99 -14.67
CA SER A 365 -47.15 -61.79 -15.51
C SER A 365 -47.11 -60.55 -14.63
N ILE A 366 -45.97 -59.83 -14.67
CA ILE A 366 -45.70 -58.67 -13.83
C ILE A 366 -46.55 -57.48 -14.30
N SER A 367 -47.35 -56.93 -13.40
CA SER A 367 -48.11 -55.69 -13.60
C SER A 367 -47.33 -54.48 -13.10
N SER A 368 -46.66 -54.58 -11.95
CA SER A 368 -45.83 -53.52 -11.39
C SER A 368 -44.73 -54.09 -10.48
N VAL A 369 -43.64 -53.35 -10.34
CA VAL A 369 -42.54 -53.64 -9.40
C VAL A 369 -42.71 -52.72 -8.19
N ASN A 370 -42.86 -53.27 -6.99
CA ASN A 370 -43.06 -52.49 -5.76
C ASN A 370 -41.72 -52.04 -5.17
N PHE A 371 -40.82 -53.00 -4.90
CA PHE A 371 -39.47 -52.71 -4.41
C PHE A 371 -38.51 -53.85 -4.79
N VAL A 372 -37.23 -53.50 -4.81
CA VAL A 372 -36.11 -54.44 -4.82
C VAL A 372 -35.09 -53.94 -3.81
N GLU A 373 -34.58 -54.81 -2.97
CA GLU A 373 -33.58 -54.48 -1.96
C GLU A 373 -32.48 -55.53 -1.94
N TYR A 374 -31.23 -55.08 -1.73
CA TYR A 374 -30.13 -55.99 -1.48
C TYR A 374 -30.20 -56.51 -0.05
N THR A 375 -29.98 -57.80 0.12
CA THR A 375 -29.95 -58.44 1.43
C THR A 375 -28.51 -58.79 1.80
N ALA A 376 -28.09 -60.05 1.64
CA ALA A 376 -26.73 -60.51 1.89
C ALA A 376 -26.32 -61.54 0.84
N GLU A 377 -25.03 -61.88 0.80
CA GLU A 377 -24.52 -63.00 -0.01
C GLU A 377 -24.91 -62.92 -1.50
N ASN A 378 -24.78 -61.75 -2.13
CA ASN A 378 -25.20 -61.54 -3.52
C ASN A 378 -26.69 -61.86 -3.76
N THR A 379 -27.57 -61.57 -2.81
CA THR A 379 -29.02 -61.83 -2.91
C THR A 379 -29.82 -60.53 -2.89
N THR A 380 -30.74 -60.36 -3.84
CA THR A 380 -31.72 -59.27 -3.86
C THR A 380 -33.11 -59.81 -3.61
N ALA A 381 -33.83 -59.26 -2.63
CA ALA A 381 -35.24 -59.52 -2.42
C ALA A 381 -36.08 -58.57 -3.27
N PHE A 382 -37.26 -59.01 -3.72
CA PHE A 382 -38.16 -58.21 -4.52
C PHE A 382 -39.63 -58.42 -4.13
N SER A 383 -40.44 -57.41 -4.41
CA SER A 383 -41.90 -57.44 -4.33
C SER A 383 -42.51 -56.92 -5.62
N LEU A 384 -43.47 -57.66 -6.16
CA LEU A 384 -44.16 -57.39 -7.42
C LEU A 384 -45.66 -57.43 -7.21
N GLU A 385 -46.43 -56.72 -8.04
CA GLU A 385 -47.80 -57.12 -8.34
C GLU A 385 -47.79 -57.95 -9.62
N ALA A 386 -48.21 -59.21 -9.54
CA ALA A 386 -48.21 -60.10 -10.69
C ALA A 386 -49.38 -61.09 -10.64
N THR A 387 -49.78 -61.58 -11.82
CA THR A 387 -50.75 -62.67 -11.93
C THR A 387 -49.99 -63.98 -12.15
N PRO A 388 -50.01 -64.94 -11.21
CA PRO A 388 -49.35 -66.22 -11.39
C PRO A 388 -50.14 -67.11 -12.35
N SER A 389 -49.44 -67.90 -13.15
CA SER A 389 -50.04 -68.94 -13.96
C SER A 389 -49.16 -70.18 -13.98
N MET A 390 -49.76 -71.37 -14.02
CA MET A 390 -49.03 -72.63 -14.06
C MET A 390 -49.63 -73.57 -15.11
N VAL A 391 -48.78 -74.32 -15.80
CA VAL A 391 -49.22 -75.36 -16.73
C VAL A 391 -49.24 -76.69 -16.00
N THR A 392 -50.42 -77.29 -15.90
CA THR A 392 -50.61 -78.61 -15.29
C THR A 392 -50.09 -79.72 -16.21
N ALA A 393 -49.86 -80.92 -15.65
CA ALA A 393 -49.42 -82.10 -16.41
C ALA A 393 -50.38 -82.46 -17.57
N ASP A 394 -51.66 -82.08 -17.47
CA ASP A 394 -52.69 -82.27 -18.50
C ASP A 394 -52.71 -81.15 -19.55
N GLY A 395 -51.75 -80.22 -19.54
CA GLY A 395 -51.62 -79.11 -20.49
C GLY A 395 -52.61 -77.96 -20.26
N LYS A 396 -53.35 -77.94 -19.14
CA LYS A 396 -54.23 -76.81 -18.80
C LYS A 396 -53.45 -75.75 -18.03
N THR A 397 -53.58 -74.50 -18.47
CA THR A 397 -53.08 -73.32 -17.75
C THR A 397 -54.08 -72.95 -16.65
N LEU A 398 -53.61 -72.95 -15.41
CA LEU A 398 -54.34 -72.37 -14.29
C LEU A 398 -53.77 -70.97 -14.05
N THR A 399 -54.62 -69.95 -14.19
CA THR A 399 -54.27 -68.56 -13.92
C THR A 399 -54.86 -68.17 -12.57
N GLY A 400 -54.03 -67.63 -11.68
CA GLY A 400 -54.45 -67.09 -10.39
C GLY A 400 -55.01 -65.67 -10.52
N GLU A 401 -55.24 -65.04 -9.37
CA GLU A 401 -55.64 -63.64 -9.28
C GLU A 401 -54.40 -62.73 -9.20
N LEU A 402 -54.57 -61.47 -9.58
CA LEU A 402 -53.54 -60.45 -9.38
C LEU A 402 -53.29 -60.27 -7.89
N GLY A 403 -52.04 -60.39 -7.46
CA GLY A 403 -51.66 -60.23 -6.07
C GLY A 403 -50.19 -59.87 -5.89
N THR A 404 -49.81 -59.68 -4.63
CA THR A 404 -48.41 -59.41 -4.28
C THR A 404 -47.60 -60.71 -4.36
N VAL A 405 -46.46 -60.63 -5.02
CA VAL A 405 -45.50 -61.74 -5.15
C VAL A 405 -44.19 -61.29 -4.52
N LEU A 406 -43.75 -62.04 -3.50
CA LEU A 406 -42.46 -61.84 -2.85
C LEU A 406 -41.48 -62.87 -3.38
N GLY A 407 -40.24 -62.45 -3.60
CA GLY A 407 -39.21 -63.35 -4.10
C GLY A 407 -37.81 -62.86 -3.81
N ALA A 408 -36.84 -63.69 -4.21
CA ALA A 408 -35.42 -63.38 -4.11
C ALA A 408 -34.66 -63.92 -5.31
N MET A 409 -33.65 -63.18 -5.76
CA MET A 409 -32.68 -63.56 -6.79
C MET A 409 -31.30 -63.64 -6.16
N THR A 410 -30.60 -64.76 -6.33
CA THR A 410 -29.17 -64.87 -6.01
C THR A 410 -28.35 -64.67 -7.29
N TRP A 411 -27.24 -63.96 -7.18
CA TRP A 411 -26.46 -63.50 -8.32
C TRP A 411 -25.03 -64.06 -8.30
N THR A 412 -24.53 -64.44 -9.47
CA THR A 412 -23.12 -64.81 -9.66
C THR A 412 -22.22 -63.57 -9.62
N SER A 413 -20.90 -63.78 -9.64
CA SER A 413 -19.90 -62.69 -9.77
C SER A 413 -20.07 -61.90 -11.07
N ASP A 414 -20.58 -62.54 -12.13
CA ASP A 414 -20.75 -61.95 -13.46
C ASP A 414 -22.16 -61.35 -13.67
N ASN A 415 -22.89 -61.08 -12.58
CA ASN A 415 -24.25 -60.50 -12.58
C ASN A 415 -25.29 -61.37 -13.31
N HIS A 416 -25.10 -62.69 -13.33
CA HIS A 416 -26.12 -63.62 -13.81
C HIS A 416 -26.96 -64.14 -12.65
N ILE A 417 -28.25 -64.36 -12.89
CA ILE A 417 -29.13 -65.00 -11.92
C ILE A 417 -28.70 -66.46 -11.77
N GLU A 418 -28.25 -66.83 -10.57
CA GLU A 418 -27.93 -68.20 -10.21
C GLU A 418 -29.18 -68.95 -9.79
N THR A 419 -29.98 -68.34 -8.90
CA THR A 419 -31.27 -68.88 -8.48
C THR A 419 -32.31 -67.77 -8.35
N ILE A 420 -33.57 -68.10 -8.59
CA ILE A 420 -34.70 -67.22 -8.37
C ILE A 420 -35.82 -67.97 -7.66
N THR A 421 -36.43 -67.32 -6.68
CA THR A 421 -37.59 -67.82 -5.93
C THR A 421 -38.68 -66.75 -5.93
N ALA A 422 -39.93 -67.17 -6.00
CA ALA A 422 -41.09 -66.29 -5.96
C ALA A 422 -42.29 -67.04 -5.40
N GLN A 423 -43.03 -66.40 -4.49
CA GLN A 423 -44.26 -66.92 -3.90
C GLN A 423 -45.33 -65.83 -3.89
N ALA A 424 -46.51 -66.15 -4.43
CA ALA A 424 -47.69 -65.31 -4.30
C ALA A 424 -48.21 -65.37 -2.85
N SER A 425 -48.53 -64.22 -2.27
CA SER A 425 -49.08 -64.08 -0.91
C SER A 425 -50.52 -64.57 -0.78
#